data_AF-A0A7Y3MP42-F1
#
_entry.id   AF-A0A7Y3MP42-F1
#
_cell.length_a   1.000
_cell.length_b   1.000
_cell.length_c   1.000
_cell.angle_alpha   90.00
_cell.angle_beta   90.00
_cell.angle_gamma   90.00
#
_symmetry.space_group_name_H-M   'P 1'
#
loop_
_entity.id
_entity.type
_entity.pdbx_description
1 polymer ?
#
loop_
_entity_poly.entity_id
_entity_poly.type
_entity_poly.pdbx_seq_one_letter_code
_entity_poly.pdbx_strand_id
1 'polypeptide(L)'
;MRYLVVLLIVTLAACQSNGAQNELKKWQEQAENVTIIRDDFGVPHIYGKTDADAVFGLLYAQCEDDFNRVEQNYIWAIGRLAEVEGKEAIYSDLRAKMFMSKEEAIANYNKSPDWLRKLCDAFADGINYFLYT
;
A
#
# COMPACT_ATOMS: atom_id res chain seq x y z
N MET A 1 0.91 -42.71 16.75
CA MET A 1 1.51 -41.50 17.36
C MET A 1 2.66 -40.91 16.54
N ARG A 2 3.75 -41.64 16.26
CA ARG A 2 4.91 -41.10 15.51
C ARG A 2 4.58 -40.57 14.10
N TYR A 3 3.73 -41.27 13.35
CA TYR A 3 3.26 -40.82 12.03
C TYR A 3 2.30 -39.63 12.10
N LEU A 4 1.52 -39.50 13.18
CA LEU A 4 0.62 -38.37 13.44
C LEU A 4 1.40 -37.09 13.73
N VAL A 5 2.51 -37.20 14.48
CA VAL A 5 3.43 -36.08 14.73
C VAL A 5 4.13 -35.63 13.45
N VAL A 6 4.58 -36.57 12.61
CA VAL A 6 5.20 -36.24 11.32
C VAL A 6 4.20 -35.57 10.37
N LEU A 7 2.96 -36.07 10.30
CA LEU A 7 1.90 -35.46 9.48
C LEU A 7 1.59 -34.02 9.94
N LEU A 8 1.53 -33.79 11.27
CA LEU A 8 1.29 -32.48 11.86
C LEU A 8 2.41 -31.47 11.55
N ILE A 9 3.67 -31.92 11.57
CA ILE A 9 4.83 -31.09 11.23
C ILE A 9 4.82 -30.72 9.73
N VAL A 10 4.46 -31.66 8.85
CA VAL A 10 4.37 -31.38 7.40
C VAL A 10 3.24 -30.40 7.08
N THR A 11 2.09 -30.49 7.75
CA THR A 11 0.99 -29.53 7.57
C THR A 11 1.33 -28.14 8.12
N LEU A 12 2.10 -28.04 9.21
CA LEU A 12 2.57 -26.76 9.76
C LEU A 12 3.62 -26.09 8.85
N ALA A 13 4.48 -26.87 8.20
CA ALA A 13 5.47 -26.35 7.25
C ALA A 13 4.83 -25.85 5.93
N ALA A 14 3.70 -26.43 5.52
CA ALA A 14 2.97 -26.01 4.32
C ALA A 14 2.19 -24.68 4.49
N CYS A 15 2.07 -24.16 5.72
CA CYS A 15 1.41 -22.87 6.00
C CYS A 15 2.33 -21.65 5.81
N GLN A 16 3.56 -21.80 5.30
CA GLN A 16 4.38 -20.64 4.96
C GLN A 16 3.83 -19.96 3.70
N SER A 17 3.23 -18.78 3.89
CA SER A 17 2.74 -17.94 2.80
C SER A 17 3.91 -17.33 2.03
N ASN A 18 4.47 -18.10 1.09
CA ASN A 18 5.59 -17.67 0.24
C ASN A 18 5.34 -16.31 -0.44
N GLY A 19 4.08 -15.98 -0.75
CA GLY A 19 3.71 -14.69 -1.36
C GLY A 19 3.99 -13.48 -0.47
N ALA A 20 3.61 -13.52 0.81
CA ALA A 20 3.83 -12.40 1.73
C ALA A 20 5.32 -12.19 2.03
N GLN A 21 6.10 -13.27 2.12
CA GLN A 21 7.55 -13.19 2.29
C GLN A 21 8.25 -12.61 1.06
N ASN A 22 7.76 -12.92 -0.14
CA ASN A 22 8.29 -12.35 -1.38
C ASN A 22 8.01 -10.85 -1.51
N GLU A 23 6.78 -10.40 -1.20
CA GLU A 23 6.44 -8.97 -1.22
C GLU A 23 7.24 -8.19 -0.17
N LEU A 24 7.37 -8.72 1.04
CA LEU A 24 8.20 -8.09 2.07
C LEU A 24 9.64 -7.90 1.60
N LYS A 25 10.24 -8.96 1.05
CA LYS A 25 11.61 -8.90 0.53
C LYS A 25 11.74 -7.83 -0.57
N LYS A 26 10.77 -7.77 -1.49
CA LYS A 26 10.71 -6.74 -2.53
C LYS A 26 10.66 -5.33 -1.94
N TRP A 27 9.79 -5.09 -0.94
CA TRP A 27 9.70 -3.78 -0.30
C TRP A 27 10.98 -3.39 0.43
N GLN A 28 11.62 -4.33 1.13
CA GLN A 28 12.91 -4.11 1.78
C GLN A 28 14.00 -3.74 0.76
N GLU A 29 14.12 -4.49 -0.34
CA GLU A 29 15.07 -4.19 -1.42
C GLU A 29 14.81 -2.83 -2.08
N GLN A 30 13.53 -2.43 -2.21
CA GLN A 30 13.17 -1.12 -2.73
C GLN A 30 13.50 0.00 -1.75
N ALA A 31 13.21 -0.19 -0.45
CA ALA A 31 13.54 0.77 0.60
C ALA A 31 15.05 1.05 0.70
N GLU A 32 15.91 0.04 0.46
CA GLU A 32 17.37 0.22 0.39
C GLU A 32 17.83 1.18 -0.72
N ASN A 33 16.98 1.45 -1.73
CA ASN A 33 17.27 2.40 -2.80
C ASN A 33 16.76 3.81 -2.51
N VAL A 34 16.09 4.02 -1.38
CA VAL A 34 15.46 5.30 -1.02
C VAL A 34 16.23 5.96 0.12
N THR A 35 16.46 7.27 0.00
CA THR A 35 16.98 8.10 1.09
C THR A 35 16.00 9.23 1.34
N ILE A 36 15.51 9.33 2.58
CA ILE A 36 14.63 10.40 3.04
C ILE A 36 15.43 11.27 4.01
N ILE A 37 15.56 12.55 3.68
CA ILE A 37 16.22 13.56 4.53
C ILE A 37 15.16 14.57 4.93
N ARG A 38 14.99 14.83 6.22
CA ARG A 38 14.05 15.84 6.70
C ARG A 38 14.80 17.11 7.08
N ASP A 39 14.25 18.25 6.68
CA ASP A 39 14.77 19.56 7.08
C ASP A 39 14.36 19.92 8.52
N ASP A 40 14.72 21.13 8.96
CA ASP A 40 14.43 21.63 10.31
C ASP A 40 12.92 21.75 10.62
N PHE A 41 12.06 21.73 9.60
CA PHE A 41 10.60 21.78 9.72
C PHE A 41 9.95 20.40 9.53
N GLY A 42 10.76 19.35 9.34
CA GLY A 42 10.29 17.98 9.10
C GLY A 42 9.89 17.70 7.66
N VAL A 43 10.11 18.63 6.71
CA VAL A 43 9.75 18.46 5.30
C VAL A 43 10.65 17.38 4.67
N PRO A 44 10.08 16.31 4.11
CA PRO A 44 10.89 15.22 3.54
C PRO A 44 11.43 15.59 2.15
N HIS A 45 12.74 15.50 1.99
CA HIS A 45 13.47 15.49 0.73
C HIS A 45 13.81 14.04 0.37
N ILE A 46 13.26 13.55 -0.74
CA ILE A 46 13.21 12.12 -1.04
C ILE A 46 14.02 11.86 -2.29
N TYR A 47 14.99 10.94 -2.18
CA TYR A 47 15.89 10.56 -3.25
C TYR A 47 15.74 9.06 -3.51
N GLY A 48 15.51 8.70 -4.77
CA GLY A 48 15.46 7.32 -5.24
C GLY A 48 16.40 7.12 -6.42
N LYS A 49 16.82 5.87 -6.68
CA LYS A 49 17.61 5.53 -7.89
C LYS A 49 16.76 5.57 -9.16
N THR A 50 15.45 5.38 -9.02
CA THR A 50 14.44 5.46 -10.08
C THR A 50 13.24 6.30 -9.62
N ASP A 51 12.40 6.72 -10.57
CA ASP A 51 11.15 7.43 -10.25
C ASP A 51 10.24 6.59 -9.34
N ALA A 52 10.22 5.26 -9.53
CA ALA A 52 9.46 4.35 -8.67
C ALA A 52 9.99 4.34 -7.23
N ASP A 53 11.30 4.35 -7.03
CA ASP A 53 11.90 4.44 -5.69
C ASP A 53 11.55 5.78 -5.01
N ALA A 54 11.58 6.89 -5.76
CA ALA A 54 11.19 8.19 -5.23
C ALA A 54 9.70 8.23 -4.84
N VAL A 55 8.82 7.62 -5.65
CA VAL A 55 7.38 7.54 -5.37
C VAL A 55 7.07 6.60 -4.18
N PHE A 56 7.81 5.50 -4.04
CA PHE A 56 7.74 4.64 -2.86
C PHE A 56 8.08 5.44 -1.60
N GLY A 57 9.21 6.15 -1.61
CA GLY A 57 9.64 6.99 -0.50
C GLY A 57 8.65 8.13 -0.20
N LEU A 58 8.07 8.74 -1.24
CA LEU A 58 7.06 9.78 -1.12
C LEU A 58 5.90 9.33 -0.25
N LEU A 59 5.32 8.19 -0.57
CA LEU A 59 4.13 7.76 0.15
C LEU A 59 4.48 7.19 1.53
N TYR A 60 5.62 6.51 1.66
CA TYR A 60 6.13 6.08 2.97
C TYR A 60 6.30 7.28 3.92
N ALA A 61 6.95 8.36 3.48
CA ALA A 61 7.13 9.57 4.30
C ALA A 61 5.79 10.24 4.66
N GLN A 62 4.82 10.27 3.74
CA GLN A 62 3.47 10.77 4.04
C GLN A 62 2.77 9.94 5.10
N CYS A 63 2.95 8.62 5.09
CA CYS A 63 2.41 7.74 6.11
C CYS A 63 3.09 7.96 7.48
N GLU A 64 4.41 8.16 7.52
CA GLU A 64 5.11 8.52 8.75
C GLU A 64 4.56 9.81 9.38
N ASP A 65 4.16 10.78 8.54
CA ASP A 65 3.66 12.08 9.00
C ASP A 65 2.20 12.03 9.48
N ASP A 66 1.33 11.37 8.71
CA ASP A 66 -0.11 11.41 8.95
C ASP A 66 -0.83 10.24 8.26
N PHE A 67 -0.51 9.02 8.69
CA PHE A 67 -1.16 7.82 8.16
C PHE A 67 -2.69 7.87 8.26
N ASN A 68 -3.25 8.38 9.36
CA ASN A 68 -4.70 8.47 9.55
C ASN A 68 -5.37 9.25 8.42
N ARG A 69 -4.79 10.38 7.99
CA ARG A 69 -5.31 11.14 6.85
C ARG A 69 -5.10 10.42 5.52
N VAL A 70 -3.96 9.73 5.34
CA VAL A 70 -3.74 8.89 4.15
C VAL A 70 -4.82 7.83 4.04
N GLU A 71 -5.05 7.04 5.10
CA GLU A 71 -6.08 6.00 5.14
C GLU A 71 -7.49 6.56 4.91
N GLN A 72 -7.84 7.65 5.60
CA GLN A 72 -9.14 8.29 5.46
C GLN A 72 -9.41 8.76 4.03
N ASN A 73 -8.39 9.27 3.32
CA ASN A 73 -8.51 9.65 1.90
C ASN A 73 -8.88 8.46 1.02
N TYR A 74 -8.30 7.27 1.26
CA TYR A 74 -8.67 6.07 0.50
C TYR A 74 -10.07 5.59 0.81
N ILE A 75 -10.45 5.56 2.10
CA ILE A 75 -11.81 5.20 2.53
C ILE A 75 -12.84 6.12 1.88
N TRP A 76 -12.57 7.42 1.84
CA TRP A 76 -13.40 8.41 1.16
C TRP A 76 -13.45 8.18 -0.35
N ALA A 77 -12.30 7.99 -1.00
CA ALA A 77 -12.20 7.83 -2.45
C ALA A 77 -12.96 6.59 -2.97
N ILE A 78 -13.01 5.50 -2.19
CA ILE A 78 -13.75 4.28 -2.55
C ILE A 78 -15.21 4.28 -2.04
N GLY A 79 -15.66 5.39 -1.44
CA GLY A 79 -17.02 5.57 -0.95
C GLY A 79 -17.39 4.63 0.19
N ARG A 80 -16.53 4.55 1.21
CA ARG A 80 -16.71 3.77 2.44
C ARG A 80 -16.60 4.63 3.72
N LEU A 81 -16.68 5.95 3.59
CA LEU A 81 -16.51 6.87 4.72
C LEU A 81 -17.61 6.71 5.77
N ALA A 82 -18.83 6.32 5.38
CA ALA A 82 -19.91 6.05 6.34
C ALA A 82 -19.65 4.86 7.26
N GLU A 83 -18.72 3.96 6.90
CA GLU A 83 -18.30 2.84 7.77
C GLU A 83 -17.50 3.31 8.99
N VAL A 84 -16.84 4.48 8.89
CA VAL A 84 -16.00 5.04 9.95
C VAL A 84 -16.60 6.30 10.58
N GLU A 85 -17.19 7.21 9.80
CA GLU A 85 -17.78 8.47 10.29
C GLU A 85 -19.29 8.37 10.58
N GLY A 86 -19.92 7.25 10.22
CA GLY A 86 -21.34 7.01 10.41
C GLY A 86 -22.24 7.60 9.31
N LYS A 87 -23.55 7.58 9.57
CA LYS A 87 -24.60 7.76 8.55
C LYS A 87 -24.56 9.11 7.80
N GLU A 88 -23.99 10.16 8.39
CA GLU A 88 -23.94 11.49 7.77
C GLU A 88 -23.04 11.49 6.53
N ALA A 89 -22.12 10.53 6.40
CA ALA A 89 -21.24 10.39 5.25
C ALA A 89 -21.86 9.61 4.05
N ILE A 90 -23.09 9.08 4.16
CA ILE A 90 -23.72 8.25 3.10
C ILE A 90 -23.77 8.99 1.75
N TYR A 91 -24.10 10.28 1.74
CA TYR A 91 -24.14 11.06 0.50
C TYR A 91 -22.74 11.37 -0.05
N SER A 92 -21.71 11.40 0.81
CA SER A 92 -20.32 11.46 0.35
C SER A 92 -19.95 10.18 -0.38
N ASP A 93 -20.27 9.03 0.20
CA ASP A 93 -20.00 7.71 -0.38
C ASP A 93 -20.72 7.51 -1.71
N LEU A 94 -21.99 7.93 -1.79
CA LEU A 94 -22.75 7.90 -3.04
C LEU A 94 -22.08 8.74 -4.13
N ARG A 95 -21.62 9.96 -3.80
CA ARG A 95 -20.92 10.83 -4.76
C ARG A 95 -19.61 10.22 -5.25
N ALA A 96 -18.80 9.66 -4.35
CA ALA A 96 -17.55 9.00 -4.73
C ALA A 96 -17.80 7.85 -5.72
N LYS A 97 -18.78 6.99 -5.42
CA LYS A 97 -19.17 5.85 -6.28
C LYS A 97 -19.79 6.25 -7.62
N MET A 98 -20.39 7.44 -7.72
CA MET A 98 -20.90 7.98 -8.99
C MET A 98 -19.78 8.56 -9.87
N PHE A 99 -18.64 8.93 -9.29
CA PHE A 99 -17.55 9.57 -10.02
C PHE A 99 -16.58 8.55 -10.65
N MET A 100 -16.21 7.51 -9.91
CA MET A 100 -15.29 6.48 -10.37
C MET A 100 -15.59 5.16 -9.66
N SER A 101 -15.85 4.10 -10.43
CA SER A 101 -15.94 2.74 -9.91
C SER A 101 -14.56 2.09 -9.74
N LYS A 102 -14.49 1.05 -8.89
CA LYS A 102 -13.27 0.25 -8.73
C LYS A 102 -12.89 -0.43 -10.05
N GLU A 103 -13.89 -0.89 -10.79
CA GLU A 103 -13.74 -1.56 -12.08
C GLU A 103 -13.13 -0.62 -13.12
N GLU A 104 -13.58 0.63 -13.18
CA GLU A 104 -13.00 1.66 -14.04
C GLU A 104 -11.56 2.00 -13.63
N ALA A 105 -11.29 2.14 -12.33
CA ALA A 105 -9.93 2.38 -11.84
C ALA A 105 -8.96 1.25 -12.23
N ILE A 106 -9.37 -0.01 -12.07
CA ILE A 106 -8.59 -1.18 -12.50
C ILE A 106 -8.41 -1.19 -14.03
N ALA A 107 -9.47 -0.90 -14.78
CA ALA A 107 -9.39 -0.82 -16.24
C ALA A 107 -8.42 0.27 -16.71
N ASN A 108 -8.42 1.43 -16.05
CA ASN A 108 -7.49 2.52 -16.32
C ASN A 108 -6.04 2.15 -15.98
N TYR A 109 -5.81 1.50 -14.83
CA TYR A 109 -4.49 0.96 -14.47
C TYR A 109 -4.00 -0.04 -15.53
N ASN A 110 -4.83 -1.00 -15.94
CA ASN A 110 -4.45 -2.02 -16.92
C ASN A 110 -4.16 -1.44 -18.31
N LYS A 111 -4.83 -0.34 -18.69
CA LYS A 111 -4.58 0.39 -19.96
C LYS A 111 -3.41 1.36 -19.87
N SER A 112 -2.91 1.65 -18.67
CA SER A 112 -1.83 2.61 -18.48
C SER A 112 -0.50 2.08 -19.00
N PRO A 113 0.39 2.96 -19.50
CA PRO A 113 1.72 2.56 -19.92
C PRO A 113 2.53 1.99 -18.76
N ASP A 114 3.49 1.12 -19.07
CA ASP A 114 4.28 0.38 -18.08
C ASP A 114 4.96 1.28 -17.05
N TRP A 115 5.46 2.45 -17.47
CA TRP A 115 6.10 3.40 -16.56
C TRP A 115 5.11 3.90 -15.49
N LEU A 116 3.86 4.17 -15.86
CA LEU A 116 2.85 4.68 -14.92
C LEU A 116 2.39 3.58 -13.96
N ARG A 117 2.19 2.35 -14.45
CA ARG A 117 1.86 1.21 -13.59
C ARG A 117 2.95 0.99 -12.53
N LYS A 118 4.23 1.09 -12.89
CA LYS A 118 5.34 1.02 -11.93
C LYS A 118 5.27 2.09 -10.85
N LEU A 119 4.85 3.32 -11.19
CA LEU A 119 4.66 4.37 -10.18
C LEU A 119 3.47 4.05 -9.27
N CYS A 120 2.35 3.57 -9.83
CA CYS A 120 1.18 3.16 -9.04
C CYS A 120 1.51 2.01 -8.07
N ASP A 121 2.27 1.02 -8.54
CA ASP A 121 2.69 -0.13 -7.74
C ASP A 121 3.64 0.33 -6.62
N ALA A 122 4.63 1.15 -6.94
CA ALA A 122 5.56 1.70 -5.95
C ALA A 122 4.86 2.60 -4.91
N PHE A 123 3.85 3.36 -5.34
CA PHE A 123 2.98 4.13 -4.44
C PHE A 123 2.31 3.19 -3.44
N ALA A 124 1.59 2.17 -3.91
CA ALA A 124 0.95 1.19 -3.04
C ALA A 124 1.93 0.44 -2.13
N ASP A 125 3.10 0.06 -2.67
CA ASP A 125 4.17 -0.61 -1.93
C ASP A 125 4.70 0.25 -0.78
N GLY A 126 4.79 1.58 -0.95
CA GLY A 126 5.21 2.52 0.11
C GLY A 126 4.29 2.51 1.33
N ILE A 127 2.96 2.51 1.13
CA ILE A 127 1.98 2.34 2.23
C ILE A 127 2.13 0.97 2.87
N ASN A 128 2.19 -0.08 2.05
CA ASN A 128 2.21 -1.44 2.56
C ASN A 128 3.47 -1.72 3.38
N TYR A 129 4.61 -1.14 2.97
CA TYR A 129 5.84 -1.23 3.73
C TYR A 129 5.74 -0.48 5.05
N PHE A 130 5.19 0.74 5.07
CA PHE A 130 4.93 1.48 6.32
C PHE A 130 4.04 0.69 7.29
N LEU A 131 2.98 0.05 6.79
CA LEU A 131 2.09 -0.77 7.61
C LEU A 131 2.74 -2.06 8.13
N TYR A 132 3.78 -2.53 7.47
CA TYR A 132 4.54 -3.70 7.90
C TYR A 132 5.54 -3.37 9.01
N THR A 133 6.17 -2.19 8.93
CA THR A 133 7.20 -1.71 9.88
C THR A 133 6.61 -1.18 11.16
#